data_AF-A0A3E0HGJ5-F1
#
_entry.id   AF-A0A3E0HGJ5-F1
#
_cell.length_a   1.000
_cell.length_b   1.000
_cell.length_c   1.000
_cell.angle_alpha   90.00
_cell.angle_beta   90.00
_cell.angle_gamma   90.00
#
_symmetry.space_group_name_H-M   'P 1'
#
loop_
_entity.id
_entity.type
_entity.pdbx_description
1 polymer ?
#
loop_
_entity_poly.entity_id
_entity_poly.type
_entity_poly.pdbx_seq_one_letter_code
_entity_poly.pdbx_strand_id
1 'polypeptide(L)'
;MRDLSNEQRADLAAAVDRLASSTAGETVGLEADGRQLWLATLTSLLAIRDSAEQLAASAALSAAEHGADYPEIGAAAGMTRQGARRKWPGLAGLATQGQRKLLWWHDHRDQFLDCATAVLDIAQDSPWLTNMRTRMESAEVDALLIDAHAVAMNDPSDAREIGLLAALTADAYAATNGELINREAKACATPDCPQRAVVALFRTGHDVVPACRDHAVEALRQPAVRIVAAFQPDVALEIFTESR
;
A
#
# COMPACT_ATOMS: atom_id res chain seq x y z
N MET A 1 -2.50 7.05 -21.68
CA MET A 1 -3.15 8.09 -20.84
C MET A 1 -3.78 9.11 -21.76
N ARG A 2 -5.04 9.52 -21.53
CA ARG A 2 -5.72 10.49 -22.40
C ARG A 2 -5.39 11.90 -21.90
N ASP A 3 -4.95 12.77 -22.80
CA ASP A 3 -4.81 14.19 -22.50
C ASP A 3 -6.18 14.79 -22.14
N LEU A 4 -6.17 15.80 -21.26
CA LEU A 4 -7.37 16.59 -21.00
C LEU A 4 -7.86 17.22 -22.31
N SER A 5 -9.16 17.06 -22.57
CA SER A 5 -9.82 17.71 -23.71
C SER A 5 -9.76 19.23 -23.56
N ASN A 6 -9.92 19.95 -24.67
CA ASN A 6 -9.95 21.42 -24.63
C ASN A 6 -11.08 21.95 -23.74
N GLU A 7 -12.22 21.26 -23.71
CA GLU A 7 -13.36 21.57 -22.85
C GLU A 7 -12.99 21.40 -21.36
N GLN A 8 -12.38 20.27 -20.98
CA GLN A 8 -11.93 20.04 -19.61
C GLN A 8 -10.89 21.08 -19.14
N ARG A 9 -10.00 21.52 -20.04
CA ARG A 9 -9.04 22.60 -19.73
C ARG A 9 -9.74 23.94 -19.53
N ALA A 10 -10.75 24.26 -20.33
CA ALA A 10 -11.53 25.48 -20.20
C ALA A 10 -12.33 25.50 -18.88
N ASP A 11 -12.96 24.38 -18.53
CA ASP A 11 -13.70 24.23 -17.26
C ASP A 11 -12.78 24.40 -16.05
N LEU A 12 -11.58 23.82 -16.09
CA LEU A 12 -10.58 23.97 -15.04
C LEU A 12 -10.09 25.42 -14.92
N ALA A 13 -9.82 26.09 -16.03
CA ALA A 13 -9.43 27.49 -16.04
C ALA A 13 -10.53 28.39 -15.43
N ALA A 14 -11.80 28.13 -15.77
CA ALA A 14 -12.93 28.86 -15.19
C ALA A 14 -13.09 28.58 -13.68
N ALA A 15 -12.79 27.36 -13.22
CA ALA A 15 -12.79 27.03 -11.80
C ALA A 15 -11.69 27.77 -11.03
N VAL A 16 -10.47 27.84 -11.58
CA VAL A 16 -9.35 28.59 -10.99
C VAL A 16 -9.65 30.09 -10.95
N ASP A 17 -10.24 30.65 -12.00
CA ASP A 17 -10.63 32.06 -12.05
C ASP A 17 -11.67 32.43 -10.97
N ARG A 18 -12.70 31.57 -10.79
CA ARG A 18 -13.68 31.73 -9.71
C ARG A 18 -13.02 31.65 -8.32
N LEU A 19 -12.11 30.69 -8.11
CA LEU A 19 -11.39 30.55 -6.85
C LEU A 19 -10.54 31.79 -6.55
N ALA A 20 -9.75 32.25 -7.52
CA ALA A 20 -8.90 33.41 -7.37
C ALA A 20 -9.72 34.68 -7.08
N SER A 21 -10.85 34.86 -7.77
CA SER A 21 -11.75 36.01 -7.56
C SER A 21 -12.39 35.97 -6.16
N SER A 22 -12.78 34.79 -5.67
CA SER A 22 -13.32 34.63 -4.31
C SER A 22 -12.28 34.98 -3.25
N THR A 23 -11.07 34.41 -3.35
CA THR A 23 -9.97 34.67 -2.42
C THR A 23 -9.54 36.15 -2.45
N ALA A 24 -9.53 36.77 -3.63
CA ALA A 24 -9.24 38.18 -3.76
C ALA A 24 -10.28 39.05 -3.04
N GLY A 25 -11.57 38.78 -3.24
CA GLY A 25 -12.66 39.49 -2.58
C GLY A 25 -12.61 39.39 -1.06
N GLU A 26 -12.26 38.22 -0.53
CA GLU A 26 -12.04 38.00 0.90
C GLU A 26 -10.84 38.79 1.45
N THR A 27 -9.81 39.02 0.62
CA THR A 27 -8.55 39.66 1.03
C THR A 27 -8.63 41.19 1.09
N VAL A 28 -9.27 41.84 0.12
CA VAL A 28 -9.27 43.31 0.02
C VAL A 28 -10.50 44.01 0.63
N GLY A 29 -11.52 43.26 1.05
CA GLY A 29 -12.72 43.80 1.70
C GLY A 29 -13.67 44.54 0.75
N LEU A 30 -14.84 44.97 1.26
CA LEU A 30 -15.95 45.50 0.45
C LEU A 30 -15.72 46.89 -0.15
N GLU A 31 -14.74 47.66 0.34
CA GLU A 31 -14.45 49.02 -0.11
C GLU A 31 -13.25 49.10 -1.06
N ALA A 32 -12.72 47.96 -1.51
CA ALA A 32 -11.55 47.91 -2.39
C ALA A 32 -11.84 48.58 -3.73
N ASP A 33 -10.89 49.39 -4.21
CA ASP A 33 -10.96 49.89 -5.58
C ASP A 33 -10.64 48.78 -6.59
N GLY A 34 -10.97 49.01 -7.87
CA GLY A 34 -10.76 48.01 -8.91
C GLY A 34 -9.28 47.60 -9.06
N ARG A 35 -8.33 48.51 -8.79
CA ARG A 35 -6.90 48.19 -8.86
C ARG A 35 -6.49 47.24 -7.75
N GLN A 36 -6.95 47.48 -6.51
CA GLN A 36 -6.70 46.62 -5.36
C GLN A 36 -7.27 45.22 -5.61
N LEU A 37 -8.49 45.12 -6.15
CA LEU A 37 -9.10 43.83 -6.50
C LEU A 37 -8.29 43.05 -7.54
N TRP A 38 -7.83 43.69 -8.62
CA TRP A 38 -7.01 43.02 -9.65
C TRP A 38 -5.64 42.59 -9.13
N LEU A 39 -5.00 43.39 -8.25
CA LEU A 39 -3.74 43.00 -7.62
C LEU A 39 -3.92 41.82 -6.65
N ALA A 40 -5.02 41.79 -5.89
CA ALA A 40 -5.36 40.66 -5.04
C ALA A 40 -5.68 39.39 -5.85
N THR A 41 -6.36 39.55 -6.99
CA THR A 41 -6.62 38.45 -7.94
C THR A 41 -5.32 37.87 -8.49
N LEU A 42 -4.39 38.73 -8.94
CA LEU A 42 -3.07 38.28 -9.40
C LEU A 42 -2.30 37.54 -8.30
N THR A 43 -2.31 38.09 -7.08
CA THR A 43 -1.64 37.47 -5.92
C THR A 43 -2.23 36.09 -5.62
N SER A 44 -3.55 35.96 -5.69
CA SER A 44 -4.27 34.69 -5.50
C SER A 44 -3.92 33.67 -6.59
N LEU A 45 -3.86 34.09 -7.86
CA LEU A 45 -3.45 33.22 -8.97
C LEU A 45 -2.01 32.71 -8.82
N LEU A 46 -1.09 33.55 -8.35
CA LEU A 46 0.29 33.12 -8.07
C LEU A 46 0.33 32.09 -6.94
N ALA A 47 -0.42 32.29 -5.86
CA ALA A 47 -0.50 31.33 -4.76
C ALA A 47 -1.13 29.99 -5.20
N ILE A 48 -2.17 30.02 -6.04
CA ILE A 48 -2.79 28.83 -6.62
C ILE A 48 -1.78 28.07 -7.48
N ARG A 49 -1.02 28.77 -8.34
CA ARG A 49 0.02 28.14 -9.17
C ARG A 49 1.06 27.44 -8.31
N ASP A 50 1.59 28.11 -7.30
CA ASP A 50 2.65 27.55 -6.44
C ASP A 50 2.11 26.34 -5.65
N SER A 51 0.85 26.37 -5.21
CA SER A 51 0.18 25.22 -4.56
C SER A 51 -0.03 24.07 -5.54
N ALA A 52 -0.46 24.34 -6.77
CA ALA A 52 -0.64 23.35 -7.81
C ALA A 52 0.69 22.68 -8.19
N GLU A 53 1.80 23.40 -8.17
CA GLU A 53 3.14 22.84 -8.39
C GLU A 53 3.54 21.85 -7.29
N GLN A 54 3.23 22.15 -6.02
CA GLN A 54 3.47 21.25 -4.89
C GLN A 54 2.60 19.98 -5.00
N LEU A 55 1.31 20.14 -5.32
CA LEU A 55 0.40 19.02 -5.54
C LEU A 55 0.84 18.15 -6.72
N ALA A 56 1.34 18.75 -7.80
CA ALA A 56 1.89 18.00 -8.93
C ALA A 56 3.14 17.20 -8.55
N ALA A 57 3.99 17.74 -7.67
CA ALA A 57 5.14 17.00 -7.13
C ALA A 57 4.70 15.80 -6.28
N SER A 58 3.69 15.98 -5.43
CA SER A 58 3.09 14.89 -4.65
C SER A 58 2.49 13.81 -5.55
N ALA A 59 1.72 14.22 -6.57
CA ALA A 59 1.14 13.28 -7.53
C ALA A 59 2.20 12.51 -8.33
N ALA A 60 3.32 13.17 -8.72
CA ALA A 60 4.44 12.50 -9.38
C ALA A 60 5.13 11.48 -8.46
N LEU A 61 5.28 11.82 -7.17
CA LEU A 61 5.79 10.89 -6.16
C LEU A 61 4.87 9.67 -6.03
N SER A 62 3.57 9.89 -5.83
CA SER A 62 2.60 8.80 -5.71
C SER A 62 2.55 7.95 -6.97
N ALA A 63 2.61 8.56 -8.16
CA ALA A 63 2.67 7.80 -9.41
C ALA A 63 3.91 6.88 -9.44
N ALA A 64 5.07 7.38 -9.02
CA ALA A 64 6.29 6.59 -8.92
C ALA A 64 6.19 5.46 -7.87
N GLU A 65 5.59 5.72 -6.71
CA GLU A 65 5.32 4.68 -5.70
C GLU A 65 4.43 3.54 -6.25
N HIS A 66 3.56 3.86 -7.20
CA HIS A 66 2.71 2.90 -7.91
C HIS A 66 3.35 2.38 -9.21
N GLY A 67 4.65 2.59 -9.41
CA GLY A 67 5.42 1.99 -10.49
C GLY A 67 5.53 2.80 -11.78
N ALA A 68 4.97 4.01 -11.84
CA ALA A 68 5.11 4.85 -13.02
C ALA A 68 6.54 5.36 -13.18
N ASP A 69 7.12 5.18 -14.38
CA ASP A 69 8.47 5.63 -14.67
C ASP A 69 8.52 7.08 -15.22
N TYR A 70 9.72 7.63 -15.42
CA TYR A 70 9.85 9.00 -15.94
C TYR A 70 9.23 9.23 -17.33
N PRO A 71 9.31 8.30 -18.29
CA PRO A 71 8.49 8.36 -19.50
C PRO A 71 7.00 8.56 -19.24
N GLU A 72 6.39 7.75 -18.36
CA GLU A 72 4.96 7.81 -18.06
C GLU A 72 4.58 9.11 -17.32
N ILE A 73 5.35 9.48 -16.30
CA ILE A 73 5.17 10.72 -15.54
C ILE A 73 5.36 11.95 -16.45
N GLY A 74 6.36 11.90 -17.35
CA GLY A 74 6.58 12.95 -18.34
C GLY A 74 5.41 13.09 -19.28
N ALA A 75 4.90 11.98 -19.81
CA ALA A 75 3.72 11.99 -20.67
C ALA A 75 2.49 12.59 -19.95
N ALA A 76 2.26 12.26 -18.67
CA ALA A 76 1.16 12.82 -17.86
C ALA A 76 1.25 14.34 -17.75
N ALA A 77 2.46 14.83 -17.57
CA ALA A 77 2.73 16.25 -17.36
C ALA A 77 2.98 17.02 -18.68
N GLY A 78 2.78 16.38 -19.84
CA GLY A 78 3.01 17.00 -21.15
C GLY A 78 4.47 17.38 -21.40
N MET A 79 5.43 16.64 -20.85
CA MET A 79 6.86 16.91 -20.98
C MET A 79 7.67 15.66 -21.30
N THR A 80 8.94 15.85 -21.70
CA THR A 80 9.82 14.71 -21.99
C THR A 80 10.25 14.00 -20.71
N ARG A 81 10.70 12.74 -20.84
CA ARG A 81 11.37 11.98 -19.76
C ARG A 81 12.43 12.80 -19.02
N GLN A 82 13.28 13.52 -19.77
CA GLN A 82 14.35 14.32 -19.17
C GLN A 82 13.82 15.58 -18.48
N GLY A 83 12.73 16.16 -19.00
CA GLY A 83 12.00 17.24 -18.32
C GLY A 83 11.45 16.79 -16.97
N ALA A 84 10.76 15.64 -16.95
CA ALA A 84 10.22 15.05 -15.72
C ALA A 84 11.32 14.76 -14.70
N ARG A 85 12.44 14.14 -15.12
CA ARG A 85 13.58 13.86 -14.24
C ARG A 85 14.23 15.10 -13.65
N ARG A 86 14.33 16.18 -14.44
CA ARG A 86 14.87 17.45 -13.95
C ARG A 86 13.92 18.14 -12.98
N LYS A 87 12.61 18.06 -13.22
CA LYS A 87 11.58 18.68 -12.37
C LYS A 87 11.37 17.93 -11.07
N TRP A 88 11.37 16.60 -11.11
CA TRP A 88 11.15 15.72 -9.97
C TRP A 88 12.27 14.68 -9.86
N PRO A 89 13.45 15.05 -9.33
CA PRO A 89 14.56 14.11 -9.19
C PRO A 89 14.25 13.04 -8.13
N GLY A 90 14.93 11.88 -8.22
CA GLY A 90 14.85 10.82 -7.20
C GLY A 90 13.76 9.76 -7.39
N LEU A 91 12.83 9.92 -8.34
CA LEU A 91 11.69 9.01 -8.49
C LEU A 91 12.02 7.61 -9.05
N ALA A 92 13.20 7.41 -9.65
CA ALA A 92 13.52 6.15 -10.34
C ALA A 92 13.56 4.93 -9.40
N GLY A 93 14.04 5.10 -8.16
CA GLY A 93 14.08 4.02 -7.17
C GLY A 93 12.67 3.59 -6.75
N LEU A 94 11.79 4.57 -6.52
CA LEU A 94 10.39 4.35 -6.17
C LEU A 94 9.64 3.65 -7.31
N ALA A 95 9.80 4.13 -8.56
CA ALA A 95 9.22 3.50 -9.74
C ALA A 95 9.63 2.03 -9.87
N THR A 96 10.92 1.73 -9.67
CA THR A 96 11.43 0.36 -9.72
C THR A 96 10.81 -0.52 -8.62
N GLN A 97 10.66 0.03 -7.41
CA GLN A 97 10.01 -0.66 -6.30
C GLN A 97 8.52 -0.91 -6.59
N GLY A 98 7.79 0.11 -7.05
CA GLY A 98 6.39 0.00 -7.44
C GLY A 98 6.17 -1.00 -8.58
N GLN A 99 7.06 -1.06 -9.56
CA GLN A 99 7.00 -2.06 -10.65
C GLN A 99 7.21 -3.49 -10.13
N ARG A 100 8.16 -3.71 -9.22
CA ARG A 100 8.34 -5.02 -8.58
C ARG A 100 7.11 -5.41 -7.77
N LYS A 101 6.52 -4.45 -7.04
CA LYS A 101 5.25 -4.63 -6.32
C LYS A 101 4.14 -5.10 -7.25
N LEU A 102 3.96 -4.40 -8.37
CA LEU A 102 2.93 -4.74 -9.37
C LEU A 102 3.15 -6.09 -10.03
N LEU A 103 4.41 -6.45 -10.37
CA LEU A 103 4.74 -7.75 -10.94
C LEU A 103 4.46 -8.89 -9.96
N TRP A 104 4.93 -8.76 -8.71
CA TRP A 104 4.63 -9.75 -7.67
C TRP A 104 3.11 -9.92 -7.51
N TRP A 105 2.39 -8.80 -7.44
CA TRP A 105 0.93 -8.81 -7.32
C TRP A 105 0.28 -9.53 -8.50
N HIS A 106 0.66 -9.21 -9.73
CA HIS A 106 0.14 -9.88 -10.92
C HIS A 106 0.34 -11.40 -10.86
N ASP A 107 1.50 -11.85 -10.40
CA ASP A 107 1.87 -13.27 -10.41
C ASP A 107 1.28 -14.06 -9.22
N HIS A 108 0.98 -13.41 -8.10
CA HIS A 108 0.60 -14.09 -6.84
C HIS A 108 -0.78 -13.68 -6.31
N ARG A 109 -1.48 -12.74 -6.96
CA ARG A 109 -2.78 -12.22 -6.50
C ARG A 109 -3.79 -13.33 -6.29
N ASP A 110 -3.97 -14.22 -7.26
CA ASP A 110 -5.01 -15.24 -7.19
C ASP A 110 -4.72 -16.21 -6.03
N GLN A 111 -3.46 -16.67 -5.91
CA GLN A 111 -3.02 -17.49 -4.78
C GLN A 111 -3.24 -16.79 -3.42
N PHE A 112 -2.91 -15.50 -3.33
CA PHE A 112 -3.14 -14.72 -2.12
C PHE A 112 -4.63 -14.60 -1.80
N LEU A 113 -5.47 -14.31 -2.78
CA LEU A 113 -6.92 -14.18 -2.61
C LEU A 113 -7.55 -15.51 -2.20
N ASP A 114 -7.13 -16.62 -2.80
CA ASP A 114 -7.58 -17.97 -2.44
C ASP A 114 -7.22 -18.30 -1.00
N CYS A 115 -5.96 -18.07 -0.60
CA CYS A 115 -5.52 -18.29 0.77
C CYS A 115 -6.25 -17.39 1.78
N ALA A 116 -6.38 -16.10 1.48
CA ALA A 116 -7.07 -15.16 2.35
C ALA A 116 -8.56 -15.51 2.50
N THR A 117 -9.23 -15.89 1.40
CA THR A 117 -10.64 -16.32 1.41
C THR A 117 -10.80 -17.60 2.24
N ALA A 118 -9.93 -18.59 2.05
CA ALA A 118 -9.96 -19.81 2.85
C ALA A 118 -9.80 -19.52 4.35
N VAL A 119 -8.91 -18.61 4.73
CA VAL A 119 -8.76 -18.18 6.14
C VAL A 119 -10.02 -17.48 6.65
N LEU A 120 -10.63 -16.60 5.84
CA LEU A 120 -11.85 -15.88 6.18
C LEU A 120 -13.08 -16.80 6.33
N ASP A 121 -13.18 -17.87 5.54
CA ASP A 121 -14.27 -18.86 5.62
C ASP A 121 -14.18 -19.72 6.89
N ILE A 122 -12.96 -19.86 7.40
CA ILE A 122 -12.60 -20.70 8.54
C ILE A 122 -12.63 -19.90 9.86
N ALA A 123 -12.60 -18.57 9.79
CA ALA A 123 -12.62 -17.67 10.93
C ALA A 123 -14.03 -17.42 11.47
N GLN A 124 -14.14 -17.24 12.79
CA GLN A 124 -15.40 -16.84 13.41
C GLN A 124 -15.72 -15.39 13.05
N ASP A 125 -16.99 -15.09 12.77
CA ASP A 125 -17.41 -13.76 12.35
C ASP A 125 -16.97 -12.67 13.35
N SER A 126 -16.30 -11.65 12.83
CA SER A 126 -15.99 -10.43 13.55
C SER A 126 -16.24 -9.21 12.66
N PRO A 127 -16.49 -8.03 13.24
CA PRO A 127 -16.65 -6.79 12.47
C PRO A 127 -15.43 -6.50 11.58
N TRP A 128 -14.23 -6.83 12.04
CA TRP A 128 -13.00 -6.66 11.27
C TRP A 128 -12.93 -7.59 10.05
N LEU A 129 -13.22 -8.89 10.24
CA LEU A 129 -13.22 -9.89 9.15
C LEU A 129 -14.29 -9.57 8.09
N THR A 130 -15.44 -9.03 8.52
CA THR A 130 -16.52 -8.60 7.61
C THR A 130 -16.09 -7.41 6.75
N ASN A 131 -15.42 -6.42 7.35
CA ASN A 131 -14.85 -5.29 6.62
C ASN A 131 -13.77 -5.76 5.64
N MET A 132 -12.91 -6.69 6.07
CA MET A 132 -11.86 -7.25 5.24
C MET A 132 -12.41 -7.99 4.01
N ARG A 133 -13.46 -8.82 4.18
CA ARG A 133 -14.16 -9.49 3.08
C ARG A 133 -14.74 -8.49 2.07
N THR A 134 -15.41 -7.45 2.57
CA THR A 134 -15.99 -6.38 1.73
C THR A 134 -14.93 -5.66 0.90
N ARG A 135 -13.75 -5.41 1.47
CA ARG A 135 -12.65 -4.73 0.77
C ARG A 135 -11.90 -5.63 -0.23
N MET A 136 -11.81 -6.93 0.05
CA MET A 136 -11.29 -7.89 -0.94
C MET A 136 -12.18 -7.93 -2.18
N GLU A 137 -13.50 -7.89 -2.00
CA GLU A 137 -14.48 -7.85 -3.09
C GLU A 137 -14.44 -6.52 -3.88
N SER A 138 -14.12 -5.40 -3.24
CA SER A 138 -14.04 -4.08 -3.90
C SER A 138 -12.73 -3.81 -4.66
N ALA A 139 -11.77 -4.76 -4.63
CA ALA A 139 -10.44 -4.61 -5.23
C ALA A 139 -9.60 -3.44 -4.69
N GLU A 140 -9.92 -2.91 -3.49
CA GLU A 140 -9.11 -1.91 -2.78
C GLU A 140 -7.91 -2.54 -2.05
N VAL A 141 -7.15 -3.36 -2.78
CA VAL A 141 -6.18 -4.28 -2.17
C VAL A 141 -4.95 -3.57 -1.60
N ASP A 142 -4.57 -2.40 -2.11
CA ASP A 142 -3.49 -1.61 -1.51
C ASP A 142 -3.86 -1.09 -0.11
N ALA A 143 -5.11 -0.65 0.08
CA ALA A 143 -5.63 -0.27 1.39
C ALA A 143 -5.79 -1.49 2.31
N LEU A 144 -6.14 -2.65 1.73
CA LEU A 144 -6.22 -3.94 2.44
C LEU A 144 -4.86 -4.36 3.02
N LEU A 145 -3.78 -4.24 2.26
CA LEU A 145 -2.43 -4.62 2.69
C LEU A 145 -1.92 -3.74 3.83
N ILE A 146 -2.19 -2.42 3.76
CA ILE A 146 -1.80 -1.46 4.80
C ILE A 146 -2.56 -1.73 6.11
N ASP A 147 -3.88 -1.92 6.03
CA ASP A 147 -4.72 -2.12 7.22
C ASP A 147 -4.52 -3.50 7.85
N ALA A 148 -4.32 -4.55 7.05
CA ALA A 148 -4.03 -5.88 7.58
C ALA A 148 -2.67 -5.92 8.28
N HIS A 149 -1.65 -5.22 7.77
CA HIS A 149 -0.38 -5.03 8.47
C HIS A 149 -0.56 -4.23 9.76
N ALA A 150 -1.34 -3.14 9.74
CA ALA A 150 -1.61 -2.35 10.93
C ALA A 150 -2.36 -3.15 12.01
N VAL A 151 -3.29 -4.01 11.63
CA VAL A 151 -4.03 -4.87 12.57
C VAL A 151 -3.15 -6.01 13.11
N ALA A 152 -2.33 -6.63 12.26
CA ALA A 152 -1.31 -7.59 12.67
C ALA A 152 -0.43 -7.08 13.81
N MET A 153 -0.08 -5.79 13.75
CA MET A 153 0.85 -5.14 14.67
C MET A 153 0.17 -4.58 15.92
N ASN A 154 -1.11 -4.18 15.84
CA ASN A 154 -1.77 -3.40 16.90
C ASN A 154 -2.87 -4.15 17.66
N ASP A 155 -3.43 -5.24 17.11
CA ASP A 155 -4.45 -6.03 17.81
C ASP A 155 -3.96 -7.48 17.99
N PRO A 156 -3.38 -7.81 19.16
CA PRO A 156 -2.95 -9.16 19.45
C PRO A 156 -4.10 -10.10 19.81
N SER A 157 -5.37 -9.76 19.55
CA SER A 157 -6.52 -10.63 19.89
C SER A 157 -6.26 -12.10 19.48
N ASP A 158 -6.61 -13.01 20.39
CA ASP A 158 -6.17 -14.41 20.47
C ASP A 158 -6.58 -15.34 19.29
N ALA A 159 -7.10 -14.80 18.19
CA ALA A 159 -7.54 -15.58 17.05
C ALA A 159 -6.35 -15.92 16.14
N ARG A 160 -5.99 -17.22 16.08
CA ARG A 160 -4.91 -17.74 15.23
C ARG A 160 -5.12 -17.39 13.74
N GLU A 161 -6.38 -17.24 13.32
CA GLU A 161 -6.82 -16.87 11.98
C GLU A 161 -6.39 -15.45 11.61
N ILE A 162 -6.51 -14.52 12.57
CA ILE A 162 -6.06 -13.13 12.39
C ILE A 162 -4.54 -13.11 12.22
N GLY A 163 -3.80 -13.96 12.95
CA GLY A 163 -2.35 -14.13 12.82
C GLY A 163 -1.92 -14.64 11.45
N LEU A 164 -2.59 -15.68 10.92
CA LEU A 164 -2.27 -16.18 9.58
C LEU A 164 -2.62 -15.15 8.50
N LEU A 165 -3.78 -14.50 8.60
CA LEU A 165 -4.19 -13.48 7.63
C LEU A 165 -3.23 -12.28 7.62
N ALA A 166 -2.84 -11.83 8.81
CA ALA A 166 -1.78 -10.87 9.03
C ALA A 166 -0.46 -11.30 8.38
N ALA A 167 -0.02 -12.55 8.59
CA ALA A 167 1.21 -13.09 8.02
C ALA A 167 1.17 -13.10 6.48
N LEU A 168 0.07 -13.57 5.88
CA LEU A 168 -0.13 -13.57 4.44
C LEU A 168 -0.06 -12.14 3.88
N THR A 169 -0.69 -11.17 4.54
CA THR A 169 -0.64 -9.76 4.12
C THR A 169 0.71 -9.10 4.35
N ALA A 170 1.43 -9.50 5.41
CA ALA A 170 2.76 -8.98 5.72
C ALA A 170 3.80 -9.51 4.73
N ASP A 171 3.70 -10.76 4.29
CA ASP A 171 4.61 -11.30 3.26
C ASP A 171 4.29 -10.75 1.87
N ALA A 172 3.01 -10.53 1.55
CA ALA A 172 2.62 -9.75 0.38
C ALA A 172 3.25 -8.34 0.42
N TYR A 173 3.14 -7.66 1.56
CA TYR A 173 3.73 -6.32 1.75
C TYR A 173 5.27 -6.35 1.69
N ALA A 174 5.91 -7.32 2.32
CA ALA A 174 7.37 -7.48 2.36
C ALA A 174 7.94 -7.76 0.96
N ALA A 175 7.34 -8.70 0.22
CA ALA A 175 7.72 -9.00 -1.17
C ALA A 175 7.64 -7.78 -2.08
N THR A 176 6.65 -6.92 -1.85
CA THR A 176 6.45 -5.72 -2.67
C THR A 176 7.45 -4.58 -2.38
N ASN A 177 8.07 -4.56 -1.20
CA ASN A 177 9.04 -3.53 -0.83
C ASN A 177 10.49 -3.89 -1.14
N GLY A 178 10.76 -5.06 -1.74
CA GLY A 178 12.13 -5.55 -1.94
C GLY A 178 12.85 -5.91 -0.63
N GLU A 179 12.20 -5.65 0.50
CA GLU A 179 12.34 -6.41 1.73
C GLU A 179 11.51 -7.69 1.61
N LEU A 180 11.70 -8.48 0.54
CA LEU A 180 11.64 -9.92 0.74
C LEU A 180 12.73 -10.15 1.77
N ILE A 181 12.34 -10.05 3.05
CA ILE A 181 13.23 -10.26 4.19
C ILE A 181 13.91 -11.53 3.77
N ASN A 182 15.23 -11.48 3.65
CA ASN A 182 16.07 -12.52 3.09
C ASN A 182 15.84 -13.81 3.92
N ARG A 183 14.73 -14.49 3.64
CA ARG A 183 14.04 -15.52 4.45
C ARG A 183 14.12 -16.86 3.74
N GLU A 184 14.50 -16.86 2.45
CA GLU A 184 14.67 -18.04 1.60
C GLU A 184 15.71 -19.05 2.10
N ALA A 185 16.39 -18.80 3.24
CA ALA A 185 17.33 -19.75 3.83
C ALA A 185 17.35 -19.74 5.36
N LYS A 186 16.24 -19.43 6.04
CA LYS A 186 16.21 -19.66 7.49
C LYS A 186 16.06 -21.16 7.77
N ALA A 187 17.03 -21.72 8.48
CA ALA A 187 16.88 -23.06 9.06
C ALA A 187 15.74 -23.03 10.08
N CYS A 188 15.05 -24.15 10.24
CA CYS A 188 14.15 -24.35 11.37
C CYS A 188 14.94 -24.11 12.67
N ALA A 189 14.39 -23.31 13.58
CA ALA A 189 15.09 -22.99 14.83
C ALA A 189 15.04 -24.11 15.87
N THR A 190 14.30 -25.19 15.59
CA THR A 190 14.40 -26.43 16.37
C THR A 190 15.82 -26.99 16.26
N PRO A 191 16.51 -27.27 17.39
CA PRO A 191 17.84 -27.87 17.37
C PRO A 191 17.89 -29.13 16.50
N ASP A 192 18.97 -29.27 15.75
CA ASP A 192 19.26 -30.43 14.88
C ASP A 192 18.24 -30.69 13.75
N CYS A 193 17.32 -29.76 13.48
CA CYS A 193 16.41 -29.87 12.35
C CYS A 193 17.09 -29.40 11.05
N PRO A 194 17.30 -30.26 10.04
CA PRO A 194 17.94 -29.87 8.79
C PRO A 194 16.97 -29.16 7.83
N GLN A 195 15.68 -29.10 8.17
CA GLN A 195 14.64 -28.60 7.29
C GLN A 195 14.65 -27.07 7.22
N ARG A 196 14.25 -26.55 6.05
CA ARG A 196 14.04 -25.12 5.85
C ARG A 196 12.77 -24.67 6.54
N ALA A 197 12.81 -23.48 7.11
CA ALA A 197 11.62 -22.85 7.65
C ALA A 197 10.68 -22.44 6.51
N VAL A 198 9.38 -22.64 6.73
CA VAL A 198 8.29 -22.26 5.81
C VAL A 198 7.38 -21.20 6.43
N VAL A 199 7.42 -21.07 7.77
CA VAL A 199 6.72 -20.03 8.52
C VAL A 199 7.60 -19.46 9.63
N ALA A 200 7.23 -18.28 10.14
CA ALA A 200 7.68 -17.79 11.44
C ALA A 200 6.53 -17.80 12.42
N LEU A 201 6.78 -18.30 13.62
CA LEU A 201 5.81 -18.44 14.68
C LEU A 201 6.09 -17.44 15.80
N PHE A 202 5.04 -16.90 16.37
CA PHE A 202 5.09 -16.13 17.60
C PHE A 202 4.37 -16.88 18.71
N ARG A 203 4.97 -16.89 19.90
CA ARG A 203 4.34 -17.34 21.14
C ARG A 203 4.37 -16.18 22.13
N THR A 204 3.26 -15.92 22.80
CA THR A 204 3.15 -14.83 23.79
C THR A 204 4.31 -14.87 24.80
N GLY A 205 5.06 -13.78 24.91
CA GLY A 205 6.22 -13.66 25.80
C GLY A 205 7.55 -14.21 25.25
N HIS A 206 7.60 -14.60 23.97
CA HIS A 206 8.80 -15.13 23.31
C HIS A 206 9.11 -14.41 22.00
N ASP A 207 10.36 -14.54 21.54
CA ASP A 207 10.80 -14.07 20.23
C ASP A 207 10.11 -14.83 19.09
N VAL A 208 10.13 -14.24 17.89
CA VAL A 208 9.64 -14.87 16.67
C VAL A 208 10.59 -15.96 16.21
N VAL A 209 10.08 -17.19 16.05
CA VAL A 209 10.87 -18.40 15.78
C VAL A 209 10.55 -18.96 14.38
N PRO A 210 11.54 -19.14 13.48
CA PRO A 210 11.32 -19.79 12.19
C PRO A 210 11.10 -21.31 12.37
N ALA A 211 10.10 -21.88 11.69
CA ALA A 211 9.75 -23.29 11.80
C ALA A 211 9.52 -23.92 10.42
N CYS A 212 10.00 -25.17 10.24
CA CYS A 212 9.60 -26.00 9.10
C CYS A 212 8.16 -26.51 9.29
N ARG A 213 7.60 -27.15 8.25
CA ARG A 213 6.22 -27.67 8.24
C ARG A 213 5.88 -28.48 9.49
N ASP A 214 6.64 -29.53 9.78
CA ASP A 214 6.29 -30.47 10.85
C ASP A 214 6.32 -29.82 12.25
N HIS A 215 7.36 -29.04 12.53
CA HIS A 215 7.46 -28.28 13.78
C HIS A 215 6.41 -27.18 13.88
N ALA A 216 5.98 -26.60 12.77
CA ALA A 216 4.93 -25.60 12.76
C ALA A 216 3.57 -26.20 13.08
N VAL A 217 3.21 -27.35 12.48
CA VAL A 217 1.98 -28.08 12.81
C VAL A 217 1.93 -28.42 14.29
N GLU A 218 3.02 -28.97 14.84
CA GLU A 218 3.09 -29.32 16.26
C GLU A 218 2.97 -28.10 17.17
N ALA A 219 3.73 -27.02 16.88
CA ALA A 219 3.70 -25.82 17.69
C ALA A 219 2.33 -25.13 17.67
N LEU A 220 1.66 -25.11 16.52
CA LEU A 220 0.35 -24.50 16.34
C LEU A 220 -0.79 -25.26 17.01
N ARG A 221 -0.59 -26.51 17.47
CA ARG A 221 -1.57 -27.17 18.36
C ARG A 221 -1.73 -26.41 19.68
N GLN A 222 -0.73 -25.65 20.11
CA GLN A 222 -0.78 -24.85 21.34
C GLN A 222 -1.56 -23.55 21.12
N PRO A 223 -2.55 -23.20 21.98
CA PRO A 223 -3.46 -22.07 21.75
C PRO A 223 -2.76 -20.72 21.62
N ALA A 224 -1.64 -20.53 22.32
CA ALA A 224 -0.87 -19.28 22.34
C ALA A 224 0.14 -19.12 21.18
N VAL A 225 0.17 -20.05 20.22
CA VAL A 225 1.09 -20.00 19.08
C VAL A 225 0.33 -19.56 17.83
N ARG A 226 0.92 -18.63 17.07
CA ARG A 226 0.37 -18.14 15.80
C ARG A 226 1.44 -17.94 14.75
N ILE A 227 1.06 -18.04 13.49
CA ILE A 227 1.91 -17.67 12.36
C ILE A 227 1.98 -16.14 12.29
N VAL A 228 3.18 -15.59 12.13
CA VAL A 228 3.42 -14.15 11.94
C VAL A 228 4.20 -13.85 10.65
N ALA A 229 4.65 -14.91 9.96
CA ALA A 229 5.12 -14.87 8.58
C ALA A 229 4.89 -16.23 7.91
N ALA A 230 4.42 -16.22 6.68
CA ALA A 230 4.27 -17.32 5.75
C ALA A 230 5.27 -17.16 4.58
N PHE A 231 6.44 -17.78 4.69
CA PHE A 231 7.44 -17.75 3.61
C PHE A 231 6.97 -18.51 2.36
N GLN A 232 6.05 -19.45 2.55
CA GLN A 232 5.31 -20.18 1.53
C GLN A 232 3.82 -20.14 1.89
N PRO A 233 3.03 -19.23 1.30
CA PRO A 233 1.63 -18.98 1.65
C PRO A 233 0.72 -20.21 1.59
N ASP A 234 0.89 -21.04 0.56
CA ASP A 234 0.21 -22.32 0.35
C ASP A 234 0.52 -23.31 1.46
N VAL A 235 1.81 -23.50 1.76
CA VAL A 235 2.26 -24.42 2.82
C VAL A 235 1.83 -23.91 4.20
N ALA A 236 1.82 -22.59 4.42
CA ALA A 236 1.33 -22.00 5.67
C ALA A 236 -0.16 -22.24 5.89
N LEU A 237 -0.98 -22.19 4.83
CA LEU A 237 -2.41 -22.52 4.89
C LEU A 237 -2.63 -24.00 5.19
N GLU A 238 -1.86 -24.90 4.57
CA GLU A 238 -1.90 -26.34 4.87
C GLU A 238 -1.56 -26.61 6.34
N ILE A 239 -0.45 -26.04 6.83
CA ILE A 239 0.00 -26.15 8.22
C ILE A 239 -1.11 -25.69 9.18
N PHE A 240 -1.72 -24.54 8.89
CA PHE A 240 -2.79 -23.99 9.72
C PHE A 240 -4.01 -24.92 9.76
N THR A 241 -4.43 -25.42 8.60
CA THR A 241 -5.58 -26.33 8.49
C THR A 241 -5.33 -27.66 9.20
N GLU A 242 -4.11 -28.21 9.11
CA GLU A 242 -3.73 -29.47 9.78
C GLU A 242 -3.55 -29.32 11.30
N SER A 243 -3.24 -28.12 11.78
CA SER A 243 -2.99 -27.84 13.20
C SER A 243 -4.24 -27.62 14.06
N ARG A 244 -5.42 -27.63 13.43
CA ARG A 244 -6.73 -27.46 14.10
C ARG A 244 -7.22 -28.72 14.79
#